data_AF-A0A527H807-F1
#
_entry.id   AF-A0A527H807-F1
#
_cell.length_a   1.000
_cell.length_b   1.000
_cell.length_c   1.000
_cell.angle_alpha   90.00
_cell.angle_beta   90.00
_cell.angle_gamma   90.00
#
_symmetry.space_group_name_H-M   'P 1'
#
loop_
_entity.id
_entity.type
_entity.pdbx_description
1 polymer ?
#
loop_
_entity_poly.entity_id
_entity_poly.type
_entity_poly.pdbx_seq_one_letter_code
_entity_poly.pdbx_strand_id
1 'polypeptide(L)'
;STLVQMVGAGVGVTLIPEMAVPVETRSASVSIAHFANPQPSRTIGMIWRKTSPIAKQLLLISEVVRQAAETLRAQHGSALLARPLKLPAAAQ
;
A
#
# COMPACT_ATOMS: atom_id res chain seq x y z
N SER A 1 9.75 2.11 7.51
CA SER A 1 9.81 3.54 7.13
C SER A 1 9.82 4.38 8.38
N THR A 2 10.56 5.50 8.35
CA THR A 2 10.62 6.48 9.44
C THR A 2 9.23 6.94 9.88
N LEU A 3 8.27 7.11 8.96
CA LEU A 3 6.91 7.54 9.31
C LEU A 3 6.19 6.53 10.22
N VAL A 4 6.28 5.23 9.92
CA VAL A 4 5.64 4.19 10.74
C VAL A 4 6.36 4.03 12.09
N GLN A 5 7.68 4.26 12.14
CA GLN A 5 8.44 4.30 13.39
C GLN A 5 7.98 5.45 14.30
N MET A 6 7.78 6.65 13.74
CA MET A 6 7.28 7.80 14.49
C MET A 6 5.90 7.52 15.11
N VAL A 7 4.99 6.92 14.35
CA VAL A 7 3.67 6.50 14.86
C VAL A 7 3.81 5.43 15.94
N GLY A 8 4.69 4.44 15.76
CA GLY A 8 4.98 3.43 16.78
C GLY A 8 5.56 4.00 18.08
N ALA A 9 6.25 5.15 18.00
CA ALA A 9 6.74 5.90 19.14
C ALA A 9 5.69 6.86 19.74
N GLY A 10 4.44 6.80 19.29
CA GLY A 10 3.33 7.64 19.79
C GLY A 10 3.19 9.00 19.11
N VAL A 11 3.93 9.26 18.03
CA VAL A 11 3.85 10.54 17.30
C VAL A 11 2.78 10.47 16.21
N GLY A 12 1.55 10.80 16.59
CA GLY A 12 0.44 11.03 15.67
C GLY A 12 -0.03 9.79 14.92
N VAL A 13 -0.63 10.02 13.74
CA VAL A 13 -1.13 8.98 12.83
C VAL A 13 -0.69 9.29 11.40
N THR A 14 -0.67 8.28 10.54
CA THR A 14 -0.27 8.45 9.14
C THR A 14 -1.08 7.58 8.20
N LEU A 15 -1.05 7.91 6.91
CA LEU A 15 -1.63 7.11 5.84
C LEU A 15 -0.51 6.38 5.10
N ILE A 16 -0.65 5.07 4.97
CA ILE A 16 0.23 4.24 4.16
C ILE A 16 -0.55 3.65 2.98
N PRO A 17 0.06 3.55 1.79
CA PRO A 17 -0.56 2.83 0.69
C PRO A 17 -0.78 1.36 1.07
N GLU A 18 -1.89 0.77 0.61
CA GLU A 18 -2.23 -0.63 0.85
C GLU A 18 -1.08 -1.60 0.52
N MET A 19 -0.42 -1.41 -0.63
CA MET A 19 0.75 -2.21 -1.05
C MET A 19 1.94 -2.16 -0.08
N ALA A 20 2.04 -1.13 0.77
CA ALA A 20 3.14 -0.93 1.69
C ALA A 20 2.86 -1.54 3.07
N VAL A 21 1.59 -1.85 3.39
CA VAL A 21 1.17 -2.49 4.65
C VAL A 21 2.04 -3.68 5.06
N PRO A 22 2.26 -4.71 4.21
CA PRO A 22 2.99 -5.91 4.63
C PRO A 22 4.46 -5.67 4.92
N VAL A 23 5.05 -4.58 4.43
CA VAL A 23 6.47 -4.26 4.60
C VAL A 23 6.68 -3.26 5.73
N GLU A 24 5.89 -2.20 5.74
CA GLU A 24 6.10 -1.05 6.63
C GLU A 24 5.69 -1.35 8.08
N THR A 25 4.61 -2.10 8.27
CA THR A 25 4.10 -2.40 9.62
C THR A 25 4.92 -3.43 10.38
N ARG A 26 5.83 -4.15 9.72
CA ARG A 26 6.81 -5.01 10.41
C ARG A 26 7.82 -4.22 11.22
N SER A 27 7.99 -2.94 10.89
CA SER A 27 9.04 -2.10 11.47
C SER A 27 8.64 -1.54 12.83
N ALA A 28 7.34 -1.43 13.15
CA ALA A 28 6.88 -0.89 14.43
C ALA A 28 5.56 -1.53 14.87
N SER A 29 5.31 -1.59 16.18
CA SER A 29 4.05 -2.09 16.73
C SER A 29 2.93 -1.06 16.52
N VAL A 30 2.23 -1.15 15.38
CA VAL A 30 1.13 -0.26 15.01
C VAL A 30 -0.13 -1.04 14.65
N SER A 31 -1.29 -0.46 14.94
CA SER A 31 -2.59 -0.96 14.46
C SER A 31 -2.95 -0.33 13.12
N ILE A 32 -3.69 -1.06 12.28
CA ILE A 32 -4.11 -0.60 10.95
C ILE A 32 -5.64 -0.45 10.94
N ALA A 33 -6.11 0.70 10.49
CA ALA A 33 -7.51 0.95 10.17
C ALA A 33 -7.65 1.26 8.68
N HIS A 34 -8.76 0.84 8.08
CA HIS A 34 -9.07 1.09 6.66
C HIS A 34 -10.19 2.12 6.54
N PHE A 35 -10.21 2.87 5.45
CA PHE A 35 -11.30 3.78 5.14
C PHE A 35 -12.58 3.01 4.80
N ALA A 36 -13.72 3.59 5.16
CA ALA A 36 -15.00 3.15 4.62
C ALA A 36 -15.05 3.42 3.11
N ASN A 37 -15.94 2.72 2.40
CA ASN A 37 -16.17 3.02 0.99
C ASN A 37 -16.85 4.39 0.84
N PRO A 38 -16.45 5.20 -0.16
CA PRO A 38 -15.39 4.94 -1.14
C PRO A 38 -13.98 5.20 -0.57
N GLN A 39 -13.06 4.27 -0.82
CA GLN A 39 -11.68 4.42 -0.35
C GLN A 39 -10.88 5.37 -1.25
N PRO A 40 -9.94 6.16 -0.68
CA PRO A 40 -9.04 6.98 -1.48
C PRO A 40 -8.14 6.10 -2.33
N SER A 41 -7.98 6.48 -3.61
CA SER A 41 -7.17 5.73 -4.57
C SER A 41 -6.20 6.64 -5.30
N ARG A 42 -5.17 6.03 -5.90
CA ARG A 42 -4.18 6.71 -6.74
C ARG A 42 -3.85 5.85 -7.96
N THR A 43 -3.57 6.50 -9.07
CA THR A 43 -3.07 5.86 -10.29
C THR A 43 -1.55 5.99 -10.33
N ILE A 44 -0.85 4.85 -10.41
CA ILE A 44 0.60 4.82 -10.63
C ILE A 44 0.84 4.68 -12.12
N GLY A 45 1.56 5.64 -12.71
CA GLY A 45 1.96 5.63 -14.11
C GLY A 45 3.44 5.31 -14.26
N MET A 46 3.78 4.59 -15.33
CA MET A 46 5.16 4.46 -15.80
C MET A 46 5.42 5.50 -16.88
N ILE A 47 6.49 6.26 -16.73
CA ILE A 47 6.77 7.44 -17.57
C ILE A 47 8.19 7.33 -18.11
N TRP A 48 8.37 7.63 -19.39
CA TRP A 48 9.65 7.77 -20.06
C TRP A 48 9.62 8.88 -21.11
N ARG A 49 10.80 9.32 -21.56
CA ARG A 49 10.90 10.33 -22.63
C ARG A 49 10.37 9.76 -23.95
N LYS A 50 9.62 10.57 -24.71
CA LYS A 50 9.06 10.19 -26.01
C LYS A 50 10.11 9.67 -27.00
N THR A 51 11.33 10.20 -26.94
CA THR A 51 12.47 9.83 -27.81
C THR A 51 13.30 8.65 -27.28
N SER A 52 12.82 7.93 -26.26
CA SER A 52 13.56 6.79 -25.70
C SER A 52 13.76 5.70 -26.75
N PRO A 53 15.02 5.33 -27.08
CA PRO A 53 15.30 4.29 -28.07
C PRO A 53 14.85 2.88 -27.62
N ILE A 54 14.54 2.72 -26.33
CA ILE A 54 14.08 1.46 -25.72
C ILE A 54 12.60 1.49 -25.31
N ALA A 55 11.80 2.40 -25.87
CA ALA A 55 10.38 2.55 -25.50
C ALA A 55 9.58 1.24 -25.63
N LYS A 56 9.87 0.41 -26.64
CA LYS A 56 9.20 -0.88 -26.84
C LYS A 56 9.47 -1.86 -25.68
N GLN A 57 10.70 -1.90 -25.18
CA GLN A 57 11.08 -2.74 -24.04
C GLN A 57 10.48 -2.21 -22.74
N LEU A 58 10.45 -0.89 -22.55
CA LEU A 58 9.79 -0.27 -21.40
C LEU A 58 8.30 -0.57 -21.36
N LEU A 59 7.63 -0.64 -22.52
CA LEU A 59 6.24 -1.09 -22.61
C LEU A 59 6.08 -2.54 -22.13
N LEU A 60 6.96 -3.46 -22.53
CA LEU A 60 6.93 -4.84 -22.04
C LEU A 60 7.11 -4.92 -20.52
N ILE A 61 8.05 -4.14 -19.96
CA ILE A 61 8.23 -4.05 -18.51
C ILE A 61 6.97 -3.48 -17.85
N SER A 62 6.34 -2.47 -18.46
CA SER A 62 5.13 -1.86 -17.90
C SER A 62 3.96 -2.82 -17.81
N GLU A 63 3.88 -3.76 -18.75
CA GLU A 63 2.88 -4.81 -18.72
C GLU A 63 3.11 -5.79 -17.56
N VAL A 64 4.36 -6.18 -17.31
CA VAL A 64 4.71 -7.01 -16.14
C VAL A 64 4.38 -6.28 -14.83
N VAL A 65 4.70 -4.99 -14.74
CA VAL A 65 4.39 -4.17 -13.55
C VAL A 65 2.87 -4.08 -13.34
N ARG A 66 2.08 -3.90 -14.42
CA ARG A 66 0.62 -3.88 -14.35
C ARG A 66 0.06 -5.20 -13.80
N GLN A 67 0.51 -6.33 -14.35
CA GLN A 67 0.08 -7.67 -13.92
C GLN A 67 0.44 -7.95 -12.45
N ALA A 68 1.65 -7.56 -12.03
CA ALA A 68 2.07 -7.67 -10.63
C ALA A 68 1.17 -6.83 -9.70
N ALA A 69 0.84 -5.60 -10.10
CA ALA A 69 -0.06 -4.74 -9.33
C ALA A 69 -1.49 -5.29 -9.24
N GLU A 70 -2.01 -5.91 -10.30
CA GLU A 70 -3.32 -6.58 -10.30
C GLU A 70 -3.35 -7.77 -9.37
N THR A 71 -2.29 -8.58 -9.37
CA THR A 71 -2.12 -9.71 -8.45
C THR A 71 -2.12 -9.23 -7.00
N LEU A 72 -1.37 -8.15 -6.70
CA LEU A 72 -1.37 -7.55 -5.36
C LEU A 72 -2.75 -7.03 -4.96
N ARG A 73 -3.49 -6.37 -5.85
CA ARG A 73 -4.86 -5.89 -5.53
C ARG A 73 -5.82 -7.03 -5.24
N ALA A 74 -5.76 -8.12 -6.02
CA ALA A 74 -6.60 -9.29 -5.79
C ALA A 74 -6.35 -9.93 -4.41
N GLN A 75 -5.08 -9.98 -3.98
CA GLN A 75 -4.70 -10.49 -2.66
C GLN A 75 -5.24 -9.62 -1.52
N HIS A 76 -5.20 -8.29 -1.64
CA HIS A 76 -5.66 -7.40 -0.58
C HIS A 76 -7.19 -7.21 -0.56
N GLY A 77 -7.87 -7.25 -1.71
CA GLY A 77 -9.34 -7.21 -1.79
C GLY A 77 -10.02 -8.39 -1.08
N SER A 78 -9.35 -9.55 -1.03
CA SER A 78 -9.80 -10.71 -0.23
C SER A 78 -9.59 -10.51 1.28
N ALA A 79 -8.54 -9.79 1.69
CA ALA A 79 -8.21 -9.57 3.10
C ALA A 79 -9.18 -8.61 3.81
N LEU A 80 -9.78 -7.66 3.09
CA LEU A 80 -10.76 -6.70 3.63
C LEU A 80 -12.08 -7.36 4.07
N LEU A 81 -12.46 -8.50 3.49
CA LEU A 81 -13.66 -9.25 3.89
C LEU A 81 -13.45 -10.11 5.15
N ALA A 82 -12.20 -10.29 5.61
CA ALA A 82 -11.84 -11.34 6.57
C ALA A 82 -11.47 -10.86 7.98
N ARG A 83 -11.49 -9.56 8.30
CA ARG A 83 -11.04 -9.07 9.63
C ARG A 83 -12.08 -8.21 10.34
N PRO A 84 -12.77 -8.72 11.38
CA PRO A 84 -13.48 -7.86 12.30
C PRO A 84 -12.48 -6.97 13.05
N LEU A 85 -12.87 -5.70 13.23
CA LEU A 85 -12.11 -4.69 13.96
C LEU A 85 -12.02 -5.09 15.45
N LYS A 86 -10.99 -5.84 15.85
CA LYS A 86 -10.63 -5.93 17.28
C LYS A 86 -9.99 -4.62 17.68
N LEU A 87 -10.80 -3.71 18.22
CA LEU A 87 -10.33 -2.57 18.99
C LEU A 87 -9.41 -3.11 20.10
N PRO A 88 -8.19 -2.58 20.27
CA PRO A 88 -7.42 -2.89 21.47
C PRO A 88 -8.24 -2.42 22.67
N ALA A 89 -8.48 -3.34 23.60
CA ALA A 89 -8.98 -2.98 24.92
C ALA A 89 -8.05 -1.91 25.50
N ALA A 90 -8.66 -0.86 26.04
CA ALA A 90 -8.01 0.31 26.59
C ALA A 90 -6.65 0.01 27.26
N ALA A 91 -5.64 0.77 26.86
CA ALA A 91 -4.48 0.98 27.71
C ALA A 91 -4.99 1.58 29.02
N GLN A 92 -4.91 0.77 30.08
CA GLN A 92 -4.90 1.21 31.47
C GLN A 92 -3.49 1.70 31.81
#